data_AF-A0A6I5QST4-F1
#
_entry.id   AF-A0A6I5QST4-F1
#
_cell.length_a   1.000
_cell.length_b   1.000
_cell.length_c   1.000
_cell.angle_alpha   90.00
_cell.angle_beta   90.00
_cell.angle_gamma   90.00
#
_symmetry.space_group_name_H-M   'P 1'
#
loop_
_entity.id
_entity.type
_entity.pdbx_description
1 polymer ?
#
loop_
_entity_poly.entity_id
_entity_poly.type
_entity_poly.pdbx_seq_one_letter_code
_entity_poly.pdbx_strand_id
1 'polypeptide(L)'
;MSGVSKIVIQEEATELLHLMKAQKQLRQNTRVQALYLLKSGEATSITQVGRMLGFPRETVQRWLLKYRASGLSGLLNQLCHGGRSAAIPQGGYRRAPGLN
;
A
#
# COMPACT_ATOMS: atom_id res chain seq x y z
N MET A 1 -18.27 -2.08 9.65
CA MET A 1 -17.53 -3.25 10.16
C MET A 1 -16.10 -2.82 10.47
N SER A 2 -15.77 -2.83 11.76
CA SER A 2 -14.59 -2.21 12.36
C SER A 2 -13.38 -3.14 12.22
N GLY A 3 -12.63 -2.97 11.15
CA GLY A 3 -11.42 -3.75 10.87
C GLY A 3 -10.18 -3.09 11.43
N VAL A 4 -10.15 -2.75 12.73
CA VAL A 4 -8.87 -2.52 13.40
C VAL A 4 -8.22 -3.88 13.51
N SER A 5 -7.54 -4.28 12.44
CA SER A 5 -6.73 -5.48 12.46
C SER A 5 -5.69 -5.22 13.54
N LYS A 6 -5.72 -5.99 14.64
CA LYS A 6 -4.65 -6.06 15.63
C LYS A 6 -3.36 -6.50 14.90
N ILE A 7 -2.72 -5.57 14.21
CA ILE A 7 -1.47 -5.81 13.51
C ILE A 7 -0.41 -5.59 14.56
N VAL A 8 0.25 -6.67 14.93
CA VAL A 8 1.44 -6.62 15.77
C VAL A 8 2.56 -6.12 14.88
N ILE A 9 2.76 -4.81 14.87
CA ILE A 9 3.91 -4.17 14.20
C ILE A 9 5.14 -4.59 15.02
N GLN A 10 6.00 -5.42 14.43
CA GLN A 10 7.19 -5.93 15.11
C GLN A 10 8.32 -4.89 15.12
N GLU A 11 8.34 -4.01 14.12
CA GLU A 11 9.32 -2.93 14.04
C GLU A 11 9.16 -1.89 15.15
N GLU A 12 10.30 -1.36 15.54
CA GLU A 12 10.47 -0.32 16.54
C GLU A 12 10.10 1.06 15.97
N ALA A 13 9.58 1.94 16.83
CA ALA A 13 9.24 3.31 16.43
C ALA A 13 10.48 4.07 15.91
N THR A 14 11.64 3.77 16.48
CA THR A 14 12.94 4.33 16.11
C THR A 14 13.38 3.89 14.70
N GLU A 15 13.13 2.63 14.35
CA GLU A 15 13.49 2.06 13.04
C GLU A 15 12.60 2.65 11.93
N LEU A 16 11.31 2.82 12.21
CA LEU A 16 10.37 3.52 11.33
C LEU A 16 10.81 4.96 11.07
N LEU A 17 11.26 5.68 12.10
CA LEU A 17 11.75 7.06 11.97
C LEU A 17 13.02 7.14 11.10
N HIS A 18 13.97 6.21 11.29
CA HIS A 18 15.17 6.12 10.46
C HIS A 18 14.83 5.87 9.00
N LEU A 19 13.86 4.99 8.73
CA LEU A 19 13.38 4.75 7.38
C LEU A 19 12.69 5.98 6.80
N MET A 20 11.87 6.69 7.57
CA MET A 20 11.27 7.96 7.11
C MET A 20 12.32 8.99 6.72
N LYS A 21 13.43 9.08 7.47
CA LYS A 21 14.56 9.99 7.16
C LYS A 21 15.36 9.55 5.94
N ALA A 22 15.55 8.25 5.76
CA ALA A 22 16.29 7.70 4.61
C ALA A 22 15.48 7.78 3.30
N GLN A 23 14.16 7.76 3.38
CA GLN A 23 13.26 7.72 2.22
C GLN A 23 13.02 9.12 1.66
N LYS A 24 13.53 9.38 0.45
CA LYS A 24 13.33 10.65 -0.27
C LYS A 24 11.91 10.82 -0.85
N GLN A 25 11.14 9.73 -0.95
CA GLN A 25 9.82 9.73 -1.55
C GLN A 25 8.74 10.01 -0.50
N LEU A 26 8.01 11.11 -0.67
CA LEU A 26 6.91 11.50 0.22
C LEU A 26 5.88 10.37 0.39
N ARG A 27 5.52 9.68 -0.70
CA ARG A 27 4.55 8.58 -0.69
C ARG A 27 4.99 7.39 0.17
N GLN A 28 6.29 7.08 0.22
CA GLN A 28 6.80 6.00 1.06
C GLN A 28 6.85 6.44 2.52
N ASN A 29 7.28 7.68 2.76
CA ASN A 29 7.31 8.29 4.08
C ASN A 29 5.90 8.29 4.73
N THR A 30 4.86 8.68 4.00
CA THR A 30 3.48 8.66 4.52
C THR A 30 2.99 7.27 4.91
N ARG A 31 3.42 6.21 4.19
CA ARG A 31 3.07 4.82 4.53
C ARG A 31 3.73 4.37 5.82
N VAL A 32 5.00 4.72 5.99
CA VAL A 32 5.76 4.43 7.22
C VAL A 32 5.19 5.23 8.39
N GLN A 33 4.80 6.49 8.17
CA GLN A 33 4.14 7.33 9.14
C GLN A 33 2.80 6.75 9.61
N ALA A 34 2.02 6.13 8.70
CA ALA A 34 0.79 5.43 9.05
C ALA A 34 1.02 4.27 10.03
N LEU A 35 2.10 3.50 9.84
CA LEU A 35 2.50 2.43 10.75
C LEU A 35 2.99 3.00 12.09
N TYR A 36 3.78 4.07 12.05
CA TYR A 36 4.26 4.76 13.25
C TYR A 36 3.11 5.23 14.13
N LEU A 37 2.09 5.89 13.57
CA LEU A 37 0.92 6.37 14.33
C LEU A 37 0.14 5.23 15.00
N LEU A 38 0.04 4.07 14.35
CA LEU A 38 -0.60 2.89 14.93
C LEU A 38 0.26 2.25 16.02
N LYS A 39 1.58 2.23 15.85
CA LYS A 39 2.54 1.68 16.81
C LYS A 39 2.65 2.54 18.07
N SER A 40 2.73 3.85 17.91
CA SER A 40 2.79 4.83 19.00
C SER A 40 1.46 4.98 19.75
N GLY A 41 0.37 4.41 19.24
CA GLY A 41 -0.96 4.51 19.86
C GLY A 41 -1.70 5.83 19.59
N GLU A 42 -1.08 6.76 18.86
CA GLU A 42 -1.66 8.05 18.45
C GLU A 42 -2.94 7.86 17.61
N ALA A 43 -3.02 6.77 16.87
CA ALA A 43 -4.22 6.37 16.16
C ALA A 43 -4.67 4.96 16.58
N THR A 44 -5.91 4.86 17.03
CA THR A 44 -6.55 3.58 17.39
C THR A 44 -7.32 2.95 16.22
N SER A 45 -7.44 3.65 15.09
CA SER A 45 -8.24 3.21 13.94
C SER A 45 -7.69 3.67 12.60
N ILE A 46 -7.89 2.84 11.57
CA ILE A 46 -7.51 3.11 10.17
C ILE A 46 -8.14 4.42 9.67
N THR A 47 -9.37 4.70 10.06
CA THR A 47 -10.07 5.94 9.72
C THR A 47 -9.41 7.17 10.34
N GLN A 48 -8.90 7.05 11.58
CA GLN A 48 -8.19 8.13 12.26
C GLN A 48 -6.83 8.39 11.61
N VAL A 49 -6.07 7.33 11.30
CA VAL A 49 -4.82 7.42 10.52
C VAL A 49 -5.06 8.11 9.18
N GLY A 50 -6.10 7.68 8.45
CA GLY A 50 -6.46 8.30 7.18
C GLY A 50 -6.80 9.79 7.32
N ARG A 51 -7.56 10.17 8.35
CA ARG A 51 -7.87 11.58 8.63
C ARG A 51 -6.63 12.40 8.97
N MET A 52 -5.71 11.87 9.78
CA MET A 52 -4.47 12.55 10.16
C MET A 52 -3.52 12.75 8.96
N LEU A 53 -3.48 11.79 8.04
CA LEU A 53 -2.60 11.83 6.88
C LEU A 53 -3.26 12.42 5.63
N GLY A 54 -4.57 12.69 5.64
CA GLY A 54 -5.34 13.17 4.49
C GLY A 54 -5.64 12.10 3.43
N PHE A 55 -5.61 10.81 3.80
CA PHE A 55 -5.90 9.69 2.90
C PHE A 55 -7.23 9.01 3.20
N PRO A 56 -7.94 8.50 2.18
CA PRO A 56 -9.13 7.71 2.41
C PRO A 56 -8.79 6.41 3.16
N ARG A 57 -9.71 5.97 4.02
CA ARG A 57 -9.54 4.77 4.87
C ARG A 57 -9.14 3.53 4.06
N GLU A 58 -9.60 3.45 2.82
CA GLU A 58 -9.42 2.31 1.91
C GLU A 58 -7.95 2.17 1.49
N THR A 59 -7.29 3.31 1.29
CA THR A 59 -5.86 3.37 0.97
C THR A 59 -5.03 2.89 2.14
N VAL A 60 -5.34 3.37 3.35
CA VAL A 60 -4.65 2.94 4.58
C VAL A 60 -4.92 1.46 4.86
N GLN A 61 -6.14 0.98 4.67
CA GLN A 61 -6.49 -0.44 4.79
C GLN A 61 -5.68 -1.30 3.81
N ARG A 62 -5.54 -0.86 2.55
CA ARG A 62 -4.74 -1.56 1.53
C ARG A 62 -3.26 -1.61 1.92
N TRP A 63 -2.71 -0.56 2.51
CA TRP A 63 -1.35 -0.55 3.03
C TRP A 63 -1.15 -1.58 4.14
N LEU A 64 -2.07 -1.63 5.10
CA LEU A 64 -2.01 -2.58 6.21
C LEU A 64 -2.14 -4.04 5.76
N LEU A 65 -3.01 -4.34 4.80
CA LEU A 65 -3.12 -5.68 4.21
C LEU A 65 -1.82 -6.12 3.55
N LYS A 66 -1.14 -5.20 2.84
CA LYS A 66 0.15 -5.51 2.21
C LYS A 66 1.28 -5.68 3.22
N TYR A 67 1.33 -4.81 4.21
CA TYR A 67 2.26 -4.94 5.32
C TYR A 67 2.10 -6.31 5.99
N ARG A 68 0.86 -6.76 6.24
CA ARG A 68 0.60 -8.10 6.77
C ARG A 68 1.08 -9.23 5.86
N ALA A 69 1.00 -9.06 4.54
CA ALA A 69 1.37 -10.10 3.58
C ALA A 69 2.88 -10.17 3.30
N SER A 70 3.59 -9.04 3.36
CA SER A 70 4.97 -8.90 2.82
C SER A 70 5.90 -8.07 3.70
N GLY A 71 5.44 -7.66 4.88
CA GLY A 71 6.18 -6.83 5.81
C GLY A 71 6.43 -5.42 5.29
N LEU A 72 7.40 -4.76 5.91
CA LEU A 72 7.76 -3.39 5.62
C LEU A 72 8.39 -3.21 4.23
N SER A 73 9.21 -4.19 3.82
CA SER A 73 9.82 -4.20 2.48
C SER A 73 8.78 -4.19 1.37
N GLY A 74 7.69 -4.95 1.50
CA GLY A 74 6.62 -4.95 0.50
C GLY A 74 5.75 -3.69 0.50
N LEU A 75 5.64 -3.00 1.64
CA LEU A 75 4.97 -1.70 1.73
C LEU A 75 5.78 -0.59 1.04
N LEU A 76 7.10 -0.63 1.19
CA LEU A 76 8.04 0.32 0.57
C LEU A 76 8.27 0.03 -0.91
N ASN A 77 8.32 -1.24 -1.33
CA ASN A 77 8.60 -1.67 -2.71
C ASN A 77 7.46 -1.36 -3.71
N GLN A 78 6.33 -0.84 -3.25
CA GLN A 78 5.26 -0.38 -4.13
C GLN A 78 5.60 0.98 -4.75
N LEU A 79 6.63 0.99 -5.61
CA LEU A 79 6.96 2.07 -6.54
C LEU A 79 6.51 1.79 -7.98
N CYS A 80 6.20 0.54 -8.32
CA CYS A 80 5.71 0.25 -9.66
C CYS A 80 4.59 -0.77 -9.60
N HIS A 81 3.59 -0.55 -10.43
CA HIS A 81 2.58 -1.56 -10.73
C HIS A 81 3.31 -2.72 -11.40
N GLY A 82 3.79 -3.68 -10.59
CA GLY A 82 4.26 -4.98 -11.08
C GLY A 82 3.06 -5.75 -11.61
N GLY A 83 2.75 -5.52 -12.89
CA GLY A 83 2.00 -6.42 -13.76
C GLY A 83 0.55 -6.68 -13.36
N ARG A 84 -0.37 -5.81 -13.77
CA ARG A 84 -1.43 -6.38 -14.61
C ARG A 84 -0.81 -6.48 -15.99
N SER A 85 -0.20 -7.63 -16.31
CA SER A 85 -0.35 -8.11 -17.67
C SER A 85 -1.85 -8.24 -17.83
N ALA A 86 -2.48 -7.22 -18.42
CA ALA A 86 -3.75 -7.45 -19.07
C ALA A 86 -3.44 -8.63 -19.99
N ALA A 87 -3.98 -9.80 -19.68
CA ALA A 87 -4.21 -10.81 -20.68
C ALA A 87 -5.13 -10.13 -21.70
N ILE A 88 -4.54 -9.39 -22.64
CA ILE A 88 -5.19 -9.10 -23.90
C ILE A 88 -5.33 -10.49 -24.49
N PRO A 89 -6.55 -11.05 -24.64
CA PRO A 89 -6.68 -12.18 -25.53
C PRO A 89 -6.15 -11.70 -26.88
N GLN A 90 -5.04 -12.29 -27.32
CA GLN A 90 -4.53 -12.21 -28.70
C GLN A 90 -5.55 -12.93 -29.60
N GLY A 91 -6.78 -12.41 -29.64
CA GLY A 91 -7.87 -12.84 -30.49
C GLY A 91 -7.68 -12.16 -31.84
N GLY A 92 -6.88 -12.78 -32.69
CA GLY A 92 -6.71 -12.36 -34.06
C GLY A 92 -8.03 -12.45 -34.82
N TYR A 93 -8.61 -11.29 -35.15
CA TYR A 93 -9.46 -11.20 -36.33
C TYR A 93 -8.59 -10.71 -37.49
N ARG A 94 -7.88 -11.65 -38.11
CA ARG A 94 -7.43 -11.48 -39.49
C ARG A 94 -8.71 -11.45 -40.34
N ARG A 95 -9.27 -10.26 -40.53
CA ARG A 95 -10.35 -10.05 -41.51
C ARG A 95 -9.71 -10.23 -42.88
N ALA A 96 -9.90 -11.42 -43.46
CA ALA A 96 -9.47 -11.74 -44.81
C ALA A 96 -10.11 -10.76 -45.81
N PRO A 97 -9.37 -10.30 -46.84
CA PRO A 97 -9.96 -9.55 -47.95
C PRO A 97 -10.62 -10.52 -48.95
N GLY A 98 -11.88 -10.26 -49.28
CA GLY A 98 -12.56 -10.75 -50.48
C GLY A 98 -13.35 -12.06 -50.35
N LEU A 99 -14.67 -12.02 -50.56
CA LEU A 99 -15.32 -12.56 -51.76
C LEU A 99 -16.85 -12.37 -51.68
N ASN A 100 -17.42 -12.05 -52.86
CA ASN A 100 -18.83 -11.86 -53.24
C ASN A 100 -19.48 -10.52 -52.86
#